data_AF-A0A7X6ZUD0-F1
#
_entry.id   AF-A0A7X6ZUD0-F1
#
_cell.length_a   1.000
_cell.length_b   1.000
_cell.length_c   1.000
_cell.angle_alpha   90.00
_cell.angle_beta   90.00
_cell.angle_gamma   90.00
#
_symmetry.space_group_name_H-M   'P 1'
#
loop_
_entity.id
_entity.type
_entity.pdbx_description
1 polymer ?
#
loop_
_entity_poly.entity_id
_entity_poly.type
_entity_poly.pdbx_seq_one_letter_code
_entity_poly.pdbx_strand_id
1 'polypeptide(L)'
;MNLRVSKKHITIITMAIVALTVAVYTIVNRQDRTINIEDGTIPLGAEFIPAKDAGMVAGDKSAAPKNANQLIKALNRYGTIIIDDSYYISTPTEPLTTNMVEIIGAENGELIFDNPANTRLFNPVQLESFILKNVKVTNLSQEEELLIVYGKEKVESKVDVVNIEGCTFTGNISLYRHFGNPLLDPNSVDFGINEFIFTNNEVYNTKLSFILLIDIPVNYCEISNNTIQNFMYTFLNLAINNDNHFVDDLRKHIKYLKVENNNVFCEDTWWGNTSSGSYYSFINYEGTEVLYNNNHVEGMKALSNIALYDAYLSAGIVNYTNNTWKNNICFASDKLNNTLLKSKGGGGSLVRNYSNNTFIVEEDYAERIGQPKDNLFVYFISLTRHADSYTIRNNIIDVYDLRLPASSLMISNLFISENTIKARKSSGNLAIVRLNDEYPVNTIEIKGNLIEIGENYTSPFNLLKMVDNRVERTSNVKNVTISNNQVEAPISYLFYTVLADDLVFSDNKIIDVSDKFSNFAYKGSFNLSESSGNSIMPEDAFGFDDGRRVFGMNTQNGEVYE
;
A
#
# COMPACT_ATOMS: atom_id res chain seq x y z
N MET A 1 -45.67 18.46 -10.33
CA MET A 1 -46.28 17.94 -9.07
C MET A 1 -45.96 18.95 -7.96
N ASN A 2 -46.91 19.82 -7.60
CA ASN A 2 -46.67 20.90 -6.64
C ASN A 2 -46.73 20.36 -5.21
N LEU A 3 -45.57 20.17 -4.58
CA LEU A 3 -45.48 19.82 -3.16
C LEU A 3 -45.98 21.01 -2.32
N ARG A 4 -47.21 20.93 -1.83
CA ARG A 4 -47.75 21.82 -0.79
C ARG A 4 -47.07 21.48 0.53
N VAL A 5 -45.94 22.12 0.80
CA VAL A 5 -45.31 22.08 2.13
C VAL A 5 -46.21 22.85 3.09
N SER A 6 -46.77 22.16 4.08
CA SER A 6 -47.64 22.79 5.08
C SER A 6 -46.86 23.82 5.90
N LYS A 7 -47.53 24.90 6.34
CA LYS A 7 -46.91 25.94 7.21
C LYS A 7 -46.19 25.34 8.43
N LYS A 8 -46.71 24.23 8.97
CA LYS A 8 -46.10 23.51 10.11
C LYS A 8 -44.71 22.94 9.78
N HIS A 9 -44.50 22.44 8.56
CA HIS A 9 -43.20 21.93 8.12
C HIS A 9 -42.20 23.06 7.90
N ILE A 10 -42.65 24.20 7.37
CA ILE A 10 -41.82 25.40 7.25
C ILE A 10 -41.35 25.85 8.63
N THR A 11 -42.24 25.93 9.62
CA THR A 11 -41.87 26.32 10.99
C THR A 11 -40.86 25.37 11.63
N ILE A 12 -41.01 24.05 11.44
CA ILE A 12 -40.08 23.06 11.99
C ILE A 12 -38.69 23.20 11.34
N ILE A 13 -38.63 23.35 10.01
CA ILE A 13 -37.37 23.54 9.29
C ILE A 13 -36.70 24.85 9.71
N THR A 14 -37.46 25.94 9.86
CA THR A 14 -36.91 27.21 10.35
C THR A 14 -36.37 27.11 11.77
N MET A 15 -37.06 26.42 12.68
CA MET A 15 -36.56 26.20 14.05
C MET A 15 -35.30 25.35 14.07
N ALA A 16 -35.23 24.31 13.23
CA ALA A 16 -34.03 23.47 13.10
C ALA A 16 -32.83 24.28 12.57
N ILE A 17 -33.04 25.14 11.57
CA ILE A 17 -32.00 26.03 11.05
C ILE A 17 -31.54 27.02 12.13
N VAL A 18 -32.46 27.63 12.88
CA VAL A 18 -32.10 28.58 13.94
C VAL A 18 -31.31 27.88 15.05
N ALA A 19 -31.73 26.69 15.49
CA ALA A 19 -31.00 25.91 16.48
C ALA A 19 -29.59 25.53 15.99
N LEU A 20 -29.45 25.12 14.74
CA LEU A 20 -28.16 24.81 14.12
C LEU A 20 -27.27 26.06 14.03
N THR A 21 -27.85 27.20 13.66
CA THR A 21 -27.12 28.47 13.54
C THR A 21 -26.63 28.96 14.90
N VAL A 22 -27.46 28.82 15.94
CA VAL A 22 -27.08 29.14 17.33
C VAL A 22 -25.99 28.20 17.82
N ALA A 23 -26.07 26.90 17.54
CA ALA A 23 -25.06 25.91 17.90
C ALA A 23 -23.72 26.19 17.20
N VAL A 24 -23.73 26.47 15.89
CA VAL A 24 -22.53 26.86 15.14
C VAL A 24 -21.95 28.17 15.68
N TYR A 25 -22.79 29.17 15.96
CA TYR A 25 -22.34 30.43 16.55
C TYR A 25 -21.72 30.24 17.95
N THR A 26 -22.27 29.35 18.79
CA THR A 26 -21.67 29.05 20.11
C THR A 26 -20.38 28.24 20.02
N ILE A 27 -20.24 27.37 19.01
CA ILE A 27 -19.02 26.61 18.76
C ILE A 27 -17.92 27.53 18.21
N VAL A 28 -18.26 28.39 17.25
CA VAL A 28 -17.32 29.33 16.61
C VAL A 28 -16.90 30.45 17.57
N ASN A 29 -17.82 31.03 18.35
CA ASN A 29 -17.46 32.04 19.36
C ASN A 29 -16.83 31.48 20.64
N ARG A 30 -16.67 30.15 20.76
CA ARG A 30 -15.78 29.58 21.79
C ARG A 30 -14.30 29.71 21.42
N GLN A 31 -13.95 30.09 20.18
CA GLN A 31 -12.55 30.17 19.72
C GLN A 31 -11.93 31.58 19.75
N ASP A 32 -12.69 32.66 19.98
CA ASP A 32 -12.11 33.99 20.16
C ASP A 32 -11.99 34.35 21.65
N ARG A 33 -10.89 33.91 22.27
CA ARG A 33 -10.42 34.46 23.55
C ARG A 33 -9.19 35.32 23.31
N THR A 34 -9.42 36.60 23.08
CA THR A 34 -8.41 37.63 23.33
C THR A 34 -8.16 37.69 24.83
N ILE A 35 -6.98 37.26 25.29
CA ILE A 35 -6.57 37.32 26.70
C ILE A 35 -5.72 38.58 26.89
N ASN A 36 -6.25 39.55 27.64
CA ASN A 36 -5.45 40.58 28.29
C ASN A 36 -4.75 39.93 29.49
N ILE A 37 -3.42 39.99 29.51
CA ILE A 37 -2.60 39.50 30.62
C ILE A 37 -2.37 40.68 31.58
N GLU A 38 -2.99 40.63 32.76
CA GLU A 38 -2.54 41.38 33.93
C GLU A 38 -2.02 40.40 34.99
N ASP A 39 -0.95 40.83 35.66
CA ASP A 39 -0.13 40.09 36.61
C ASP A 39 -0.92 39.41 37.75
N GLY A 40 -0.45 38.21 38.10
CA GLY A 40 -0.58 37.66 39.44
C GLY A 40 -1.70 36.64 39.64
N THR A 41 -1.29 35.38 39.79
CA THR A 41 -2.06 34.16 40.13
C THR A 41 -2.70 33.43 38.94
N ILE A 42 -2.10 32.29 38.59
CA ILE A 42 -2.57 31.36 37.54
C ILE A 42 -3.87 30.69 38.03
N PRO A 43 -4.97 30.72 37.26
CA PRO A 43 -6.19 29.99 37.60
C PRO A 43 -5.97 28.47 37.46
N LEU A 44 -6.59 27.67 38.34
CA LEU A 44 -6.89 26.27 38.01
C LEU A 44 -7.70 26.24 36.71
N GLY A 45 -7.11 25.72 35.63
CA GLY A 45 -7.77 25.63 34.31
C GLY A 45 -6.93 25.97 33.08
N ALA A 46 -5.62 26.20 33.18
CA ALA A 46 -4.77 26.25 31.98
C ALA A 46 -4.55 24.82 31.45
N GLU A 47 -5.26 24.44 30.39
CA GLU A 47 -5.18 23.14 29.69
C GLU A 47 -3.93 23.02 28.79
N PHE A 48 -3.07 24.05 28.74
CA PHE A 48 -1.82 24.06 27.99
C PHE A 48 -0.85 25.10 28.53
N ILE A 49 0.43 25.04 28.13
CA ILE A 49 1.44 26.06 28.40
C ILE A 49 2.28 26.34 27.14
N PRO A 50 2.59 27.61 26.79
CA PRO A 50 3.61 27.92 25.79
C PRO A 50 5.01 27.51 26.23
N ALA A 51 5.86 27.07 25.31
CA ALA A 51 7.20 26.57 25.60
C ALA A 51 8.09 27.61 26.31
N LYS A 52 8.04 28.88 25.88
CA LYS A 52 8.75 29.97 26.58
C LYS A 52 8.30 30.14 28.03
N ASP A 53 6.99 30.01 28.29
CA ASP A 53 6.39 30.17 29.62
C ASP A 53 6.67 28.94 30.52
N ALA A 54 6.91 27.78 29.89
CA ALA A 54 7.46 26.60 30.55
C ALA A 54 8.97 26.74 30.88
N GLY A 55 9.61 27.85 30.50
CA GLY A 55 11.01 28.14 30.80
C GLY A 55 12.01 27.54 29.81
N MET A 56 11.54 27.13 28.62
CA MET A 56 12.41 26.76 27.50
C MET A 56 13.08 28.02 26.92
N VAL A 57 14.28 27.86 26.37
CA VAL A 57 15.10 28.95 25.81
C VAL A 57 15.20 28.73 24.30
N ALA A 58 14.61 29.63 23.52
CA ALA A 58 14.60 29.57 22.06
C ALA A 58 15.98 29.86 21.46
N GLY A 59 16.29 29.23 20.33
CA GLY A 59 17.49 29.49 19.52
C GLY A 59 18.84 29.13 20.16
N ASP A 60 18.89 28.69 21.41
CA ASP A 60 20.13 28.38 22.13
C ASP A 60 20.41 26.87 22.18
N LYS A 61 21.37 26.41 21.38
CA LYS A 61 21.82 25.00 21.36
C LYS A 61 22.31 24.53 22.74
N SER A 62 22.94 25.40 23.53
CA SER A 62 23.44 25.02 24.86
C SER A 62 22.31 24.74 25.86
N ALA A 63 21.10 25.23 25.58
CA ALA A 63 19.91 24.98 26.38
C ALA A 63 19.23 23.64 26.08
N ALA A 64 19.72 22.83 25.12
CA ALA A 64 19.03 21.60 24.68
C ALA A 64 18.67 20.62 25.83
N PRO A 65 19.56 20.31 26.79
CA PRO A 65 19.21 19.46 27.93
C PRO A 65 18.20 20.09 28.88
N LYS A 66 18.28 21.41 29.09
CA LYS A 66 17.32 22.16 29.90
C LYS A 66 15.95 22.14 29.23
N ASN A 67 15.87 22.45 27.94
CA ASN A 67 14.65 22.49 27.17
C ASN A 67 13.97 21.13 27.12
N ALA A 68 14.73 20.04 26.92
CA ALA A 68 14.20 18.68 26.98
C ALA A 68 13.52 18.37 28.33
N ASN A 69 14.17 18.71 29.44
CA ASN A 69 13.57 18.52 30.76
C ASN A 69 12.36 19.44 31.02
N GLN A 70 12.37 20.68 30.51
CA GLN A 70 11.21 21.57 30.65
C GLN A 70 10.02 21.12 29.82
N LEU A 71 10.26 20.57 28.62
CA LEU A 71 9.24 19.92 27.80
C LEU A 71 8.53 18.82 28.59
N ILE A 72 9.29 17.89 29.20
CA ILE A 72 8.70 16.81 30.01
C ILE A 72 7.97 17.35 31.24
N LYS A 73 8.52 18.34 31.95
CA LYS A 73 7.84 18.96 33.12
C LYS A 73 6.54 19.65 32.75
N ALA A 74 6.51 20.33 31.60
CA ALA A 74 5.30 20.95 31.07
C ALA A 74 4.24 19.89 30.75
N LEU A 75 4.62 18.83 30.02
CA LEU A 75 3.72 17.72 29.71
C LEU A 75 3.18 17.04 30.97
N ASN A 76 4.03 16.75 31.95
CA ASN A 76 3.62 16.15 33.22
C ASN A 76 2.60 17.01 34.00
N ARG A 77 2.69 18.34 33.88
CA ARG A 77 1.85 19.26 34.63
C ARG A 77 0.57 19.66 33.90
N TYR A 78 0.63 19.82 32.58
CA TYR A 78 -0.45 20.41 31.78
C TYR A 78 -1.03 19.46 30.74
N GLY A 79 -0.38 18.33 30.45
CA GLY A 79 -0.77 17.41 29.35
C GLY A 79 -0.44 17.94 27.96
N THR A 80 -0.58 19.26 27.76
CA THR A 80 -0.39 19.94 26.48
C THR A 80 0.66 21.06 26.57
N ILE A 81 1.51 21.16 25.55
CA ILE A 81 2.48 22.26 25.37
C ILE A 81 2.39 22.86 23.96
N ILE A 82 2.49 24.18 23.87
CA ILE A 82 2.55 24.92 22.61
C ILE A 82 4.00 25.28 22.29
N ILE A 83 4.53 24.79 21.18
CA ILE A 83 5.86 25.14 20.67
C ILE A 83 5.73 26.45 19.88
N ASP A 84 6.13 27.56 20.49
CA ASP A 84 5.88 28.92 20.00
C ASP A 84 7.08 29.59 19.30
N ASP A 85 8.22 28.90 19.23
CA ASP A 85 9.47 29.33 18.61
C ASP A 85 10.31 28.07 18.27
N SER A 86 11.54 28.25 17.81
CA SER A 86 12.49 27.17 17.55
C SER A 86 13.30 26.85 18.82
N TYR A 87 13.22 25.61 19.29
CA TYR A 87 13.92 25.14 20.49
C TYR A 87 14.84 23.98 20.18
N TYR A 88 16.10 24.08 20.60
CA TYR A 88 17.00 22.92 20.61
C TYR A 88 16.59 21.97 21.74
N ILE A 89 16.57 20.67 21.45
CA ILE A 89 16.14 19.59 22.35
C ILE A 89 17.18 18.45 22.33
N SER A 90 17.48 17.90 23.51
CA SER A 90 18.25 16.65 23.67
C SER A 90 17.40 15.54 24.29
N THR A 91 18.01 14.39 24.60
CA THR A 91 17.35 13.36 25.41
C THR A 91 17.01 13.92 26.79
N PRO A 92 15.74 13.87 27.24
CA PRO A 92 15.37 14.27 28.58
C PRO A 92 15.91 13.29 29.62
N THR A 93 16.19 13.82 30.80
CA THR A 93 16.52 13.04 32.02
C THR A 93 15.37 13.03 33.02
N GLU A 94 14.43 13.97 32.87
CA GLU A 94 13.17 13.98 33.59
C GLU A 94 12.27 12.82 33.10
N PRO A 95 11.68 12.02 34.00
CA PRO A 95 10.74 10.98 33.61
C PRO A 95 9.38 11.57 33.22
N LEU A 96 8.78 11.04 32.14
CA LEU A 96 7.38 11.27 31.83
C LEU A 96 6.50 10.52 32.84
N THR A 97 5.54 11.20 33.44
CA THR A 97 4.58 10.67 34.43
C THR A 97 3.11 10.86 34.01
N THR A 98 2.84 11.70 33.01
CA THR A 98 1.56 11.72 32.30
C THR A 98 1.49 10.60 31.26
N ASN A 99 0.30 10.06 31.03
CA ASN A 99 -0.01 9.14 29.94
C ASN A 99 -0.67 9.83 28.73
N MET A 100 -0.99 11.12 28.86
CA MET A 100 -1.54 11.96 27.81
C MET A 100 -0.47 12.97 27.40
N VAL A 101 -0.05 12.92 26.14
CA VAL A 101 0.92 13.86 25.57
C VAL A 101 0.31 14.54 24.36
N GLU A 102 0.25 15.87 24.40
CA GLU A 102 -0.12 16.71 23.26
C GLU A 102 0.90 17.83 23.06
N ILE A 103 1.42 17.94 21.83
CA ILE A 103 2.38 18.97 21.43
C ILE A 103 1.85 19.65 20.17
N ILE A 104 1.67 20.96 20.25
CA ILE A 104 1.11 21.75 19.15
C ILE A 104 2.09 22.85 18.76
N GLY A 105 2.40 23.00 17.49
CA GLY A 105 3.23 24.09 16.99
C GLY A 105 2.41 25.34 16.68
N ALA A 106 2.94 26.50 17.04
CA ALA A 106 2.55 27.77 16.45
C ALA A 106 3.23 27.95 15.08
N GLU A 107 3.03 29.10 14.42
CA GLU A 107 3.57 29.40 13.08
C GLU A 107 5.08 29.11 12.94
N ASN A 108 5.86 29.40 13.99
CA ASN A 108 7.31 29.17 14.05
C ASN A 108 7.71 27.99 14.95
N GLY A 109 6.76 27.12 15.31
CA GLY A 109 7.00 26.04 16.27
C GLY A 109 7.92 24.96 15.71
N GLU A 110 9.14 24.88 16.24
CA GLU A 110 10.14 23.91 15.80
C GLU A 110 10.90 23.27 16.97
N LEU A 111 11.11 21.95 16.87
CA LEU A 111 12.01 21.19 17.74
C LEU A 111 13.24 20.79 16.94
N ILE A 112 14.41 21.29 17.33
CA ILE A 112 15.70 21.08 16.66
C ILE A 112 16.57 20.11 17.46
N PHE A 113 17.05 19.07 16.80
CA PHE A 113 17.92 18.04 17.38
C PHE A 113 19.29 18.12 16.72
N ASP A 114 20.30 18.41 17.52
CA ASP A 114 21.70 18.54 17.08
C ASP A 114 22.62 17.93 18.16
N ASN A 115 22.35 16.66 18.44
CA ASN A 115 22.97 15.91 19.51
C ASN A 115 24.07 15.00 18.93
N PRO A 116 25.20 14.83 19.64
CA PRO A 116 26.29 13.94 19.22
C PRO A 116 25.99 12.46 19.48
N ALA A 117 24.77 12.12 19.87
CA ALA A 117 24.31 10.78 20.17
C ALA A 117 22.81 10.64 19.86
N ASN A 118 22.37 9.41 19.62
CA ASN A 118 20.96 9.06 19.47
C ASN A 118 20.07 9.70 20.53
N THR A 119 18.99 10.35 20.08
CA THR A 119 18.02 11.03 20.95
C THR A 119 16.72 10.24 21.06
N ARG A 120 16.17 10.17 22.27
CA ARG A 120 14.87 9.53 22.56
C ARG A 120 14.00 10.48 23.38
N LEU A 121 12.73 10.65 23.02
CA LEU A 121 11.84 11.53 23.78
C LEU A 121 10.86 10.76 24.67
N PHE A 122 10.12 9.81 24.10
CA PHE A 122 9.02 9.13 24.76
C PHE A 122 9.12 7.61 24.61
N ASN A 123 8.46 6.89 25.52
CA ASN A 123 8.32 5.44 25.47
C ASN A 123 6.83 5.09 25.30
N PRO A 124 6.44 4.27 24.31
CA PRO A 124 5.03 3.91 24.07
C PRO A 124 4.34 3.29 25.29
N VAL A 125 5.08 2.60 26.16
CA VAL A 125 4.53 1.95 27.38
C VAL A 125 3.90 2.95 28.34
N GLN A 126 4.31 4.20 28.27
CA GLN A 126 3.87 5.26 29.17
C GLN A 126 2.65 6.01 28.62
N LEU A 127 2.18 5.70 27.41
CA LEU A 127 1.22 6.54 26.69
C LEU A 127 -0.13 5.82 26.54
N GLU A 128 -1.21 6.54 26.85
CA GLU A 128 -2.57 6.23 26.41
C GLU A 128 -2.96 7.09 25.19
N SER A 129 -2.40 8.30 25.08
CA SER A 129 -2.61 9.21 23.94
C SER A 129 -1.33 9.95 23.56
N PHE A 130 -1.04 10.02 22.26
CA PHE A 130 0.05 10.83 21.71
C PHE A 130 -0.44 11.68 20.53
N ILE A 131 -0.39 13.00 20.70
CA ILE A 131 -0.84 13.96 19.70
C ILE A 131 0.31 14.92 19.38
N LEU A 132 0.62 15.06 18.08
CA LEU A 132 1.61 16.02 17.57
C LEU A 132 1.00 16.76 16.38
N LYS A 133 0.87 18.09 16.49
CA LYS A 133 0.17 18.90 15.49
C LYS A 133 0.94 20.14 15.08
N ASN A 134 1.06 20.39 13.78
CA ASN A 134 1.62 21.63 13.23
C ASN A 134 3.04 21.96 13.73
N VAL A 135 3.85 20.94 14.07
CA VAL A 135 5.21 21.11 14.57
C VAL A 135 6.23 20.78 13.48
N LYS A 136 7.29 21.59 13.38
CA LYS A 136 8.50 21.23 12.63
C LYS A 136 9.46 20.45 13.53
N VAL A 137 9.96 19.33 13.05
CA VAL A 137 10.92 18.48 13.76
C VAL A 137 12.14 18.28 12.87
N THR A 138 13.27 18.85 13.28
CA THR A 138 14.49 18.86 12.48
C THR A 138 15.60 18.12 13.22
N ASN A 139 16.10 17.02 12.66
CA ASN A 139 17.34 16.38 13.10
C ASN A 139 18.49 16.82 12.19
N LEU A 140 19.38 17.66 12.71
CA LEU A 140 20.56 18.16 11.99
C LEU A 140 21.67 17.12 11.87
N SER A 141 21.65 16.06 12.70
CA SER A 141 22.63 14.99 12.62
C SER A 141 22.32 14.05 11.44
N GLN A 142 23.34 13.79 10.61
CA GLN A 142 23.23 12.85 9.49
C GLN A 142 23.52 11.40 9.88
N GLU A 143 24.20 11.21 11.02
CA GLU A 143 24.64 9.91 11.54
C GLU A 143 23.76 9.46 12.71
N GLU A 144 23.46 10.36 13.64
CA GLU A 144 22.70 10.04 14.84
C GLU A 144 21.20 10.06 14.59
N GLU A 145 20.50 9.13 15.22
CA GLU A 145 19.08 8.89 15.05
C GLU A 145 18.27 9.72 16.05
N LEU A 146 17.17 10.32 15.58
CA LEU A 146 16.09 10.80 16.46
C LEU A 146 14.98 9.75 16.51
N LEU A 147 14.68 9.27 17.71
CA LEU A 147 13.57 8.36 17.98
C LEU A 147 12.53 9.11 18.85
N ILE A 148 11.43 9.57 18.26
CA ILE A 148 10.44 10.38 18.99
C ILE A 148 9.71 9.52 20.01
N VAL A 149 9.03 8.46 19.58
CA VAL A 149 8.42 7.46 20.47
C VAL A 149 9.07 6.10 20.24
N TYR A 150 9.79 5.60 21.25
CA TYR A 150 10.52 4.33 21.16
C TYR A 150 10.62 3.61 22.50
N GLY A 151 10.19 2.35 22.51
CA GLY A 151 10.39 1.40 23.60
C GLY A 151 11.16 0.18 23.09
N LYS A 152 12.15 -0.29 23.86
CA LYS A 152 12.84 -1.56 23.56
C LYS A 152 12.05 -2.78 24.00
N GLU A 153 11.13 -2.59 24.94
CA GLU A 153 10.41 -3.66 25.59
C GLU A 153 9.22 -4.10 24.74
N LYS A 154 8.97 -5.41 24.75
CA LYS A 154 7.76 -5.99 24.17
C LYS A 154 6.67 -5.93 25.22
N VAL A 155 5.59 -5.21 24.94
CA VAL A 155 4.68 -4.73 26.00
C VAL A 155 3.23 -5.11 25.77
N GLU A 156 2.44 -5.00 26.84
CA GLU A 156 1.00 -5.23 26.88
C GLU A 156 0.20 -3.91 26.97
N SER A 157 0.85 -2.77 26.72
CA SER A 157 0.21 -1.45 26.81
C SER A 157 -0.85 -1.24 25.74
N LYS A 158 -1.93 -0.57 26.13
CA LYS A 158 -2.96 -0.06 25.23
C LYS A 158 -2.78 1.43 25.01
N VAL A 159 -2.81 1.85 23.75
CA VAL A 159 -2.84 3.25 23.33
C VAL A 159 -4.17 3.49 22.62
N ASP A 160 -4.95 4.46 23.09
CA ASP A 160 -6.24 4.79 22.48
C ASP A 160 -6.05 5.54 21.17
N VAL A 161 -5.15 6.53 21.16
CA VAL A 161 -4.93 7.35 19.98
C VAL A 161 -3.47 7.77 19.80
N VAL A 162 -3.01 7.66 18.55
CA VAL A 162 -1.82 8.32 18.05
C VAL A 162 -2.26 9.20 16.88
N ASN A 163 -2.12 10.52 17.00
CA ASN A 163 -2.54 11.46 15.96
C ASN A 163 -1.43 12.47 15.63
N ILE A 164 -0.95 12.41 14.40
CA ILE A 164 0.15 13.22 13.89
C ILE A 164 -0.32 13.96 12.65
N GLU A 165 -0.45 15.28 12.77
CA GLU A 165 -1.13 16.10 11.76
C GLU A 165 -0.39 17.38 11.45
N GLY A 166 -0.26 17.71 10.16
CA GLY A 166 0.27 19.02 9.75
C GLY A 166 1.74 19.25 10.10
N CYS A 167 2.50 18.18 10.40
CA CYS A 167 3.87 18.28 10.87
C CYS A 167 4.88 18.14 9.72
N THR A 168 6.06 18.73 9.90
CA THR A 168 7.19 18.58 9.00
C THR A 168 8.33 17.88 9.71
N PHE A 169 8.86 16.80 9.14
CA PHE A 169 9.98 16.04 9.68
C PHE A 169 11.15 16.07 8.71
N THR A 170 12.31 16.54 9.17
CA THR A 170 13.53 16.63 8.33
C THR A 170 14.71 15.95 9.00
N GLY A 171 15.34 15.03 8.29
CA GLY A 171 16.56 14.34 8.71
C GLY A 171 16.33 12.92 9.18
N ASN A 172 17.34 12.34 9.84
CA ASN A 172 17.32 10.92 10.23
C ASN A 172 16.40 10.66 11.44
N ILE A 173 15.10 10.51 11.18
CA ILE A 173 14.05 10.45 12.19
C ILE A 173 13.26 9.14 12.07
N SER A 174 12.96 8.54 13.22
CA SER A 174 11.92 7.53 13.38
C SER A 174 10.87 8.05 14.36
N LEU A 175 9.63 8.15 13.89
CA LEU A 175 8.54 8.79 14.61
C LEU A 175 8.00 7.90 15.72
N TYR A 176 7.57 6.68 15.38
CA TYR A 176 6.83 5.85 16.33
C TYR A 176 7.17 4.38 16.18
N ARG A 177 7.60 3.76 17.29
CA ARG A 177 7.93 2.34 17.35
C ARG A 177 7.24 1.68 18.54
N HIS A 178 6.40 0.69 18.28
CA HIS A 178 5.70 -0.10 19.28
C HIS A 178 5.78 -1.59 18.93
N PHE A 179 6.30 -2.38 19.88
CA PHE A 179 6.49 -3.82 19.76
C PHE A 179 5.64 -4.54 20.81
N GLY A 180 4.74 -5.40 20.38
CA GLY A 180 3.92 -6.22 21.25
C GLY A 180 4.64 -7.47 21.73
N ASN A 181 4.15 -8.06 22.81
CA ASN A 181 4.63 -9.35 23.29
C ASN A 181 3.98 -10.50 22.49
N PRO A 182 4.75 -11.31 21.73
CA PRO A 182 4.23 -12.37 20.86
C PRO A 182 3.61 -13.55 21.62
N LEU A 183 3.69 -13.55 22.95
CA LEU A 183 3.07 -14.53 23.84
C LEU A 183 1.68 -14.11 24.32
N LEU A 184 1.21 -12.91 23.99
CA LEU A 184 -0.12 -12.43 24.37
C LEU A 184 -1.16 -12.86 23.34
N ASP A 185 -2.24 -13.45 23.83
CA ASP A 185 -3.41 -13.76 23.03
C ASP A 185 -4.26 -12.49 22.84
N PRO A 186 -4.40 -11.96 21.62
CA PRO A 186 -5.20 -10.76 21.36
C PRO A 186 -6.70 -10.95 21.58
N ASN A 187 -7.20 -12.19 21.70
CA ASN A 187 -8.59 -12.45 22.08
C ASN A 187 -8.82 -12.31 23.59
N SER A 188 -7.76 -12.37 24.39
CA SER A 188 -7.82 -12.46 25.86
C SER A 188 -7.26 -11.21 26.57
N VAL A 189 -6.42 -10.42 25.89
CA VAL A 189 -5.76 -9.24 26.44
C VAL A 189 -6.04 -8.03 25.55
N ASP A 190 -6.44 -6.91 26.14
CA ASP A 190 -6.63 -5.66 25.42
C ASP A 190 -5.32 -4.84 25.42
N PHE A 191 -4.62 -4.85 24.28
CA PHE A 191 -3.35 -4.14 24.09
C PHE A 191 -3.25 -3.62 22.64
N GLY A 192 -2.17 -2.91 22.33
CA GLY A 192 -1.92 -2.35 21.00
C GLY A 192 -2.47 -0.95 20.84
N ILE A 193 -2.96 -0.61 19.64
CA ILE A 193 -3.41 0.75 19.31
C ILE A 193 -4.86 0.71 18.83
N ASN A 194 -5.73 1.56 19.37
CA ASN A 194 -7.07 1.68 18.81
C ASN A 194 -7.03 2.50 17.50
N GLU A 195 -6.53 3.74 17.53
CA GLU A 195 -6.45 4.60 16.34
C GLU A 195 -5.03 5.15 16.12
N PHE A 196 -4.50 4.97 14.91
CA PHE A 196 -3.24 5.58 14.46
C PHE A 196 -3.49 6.43 13.22
N ILE A 197 -3.29 7.74 13.32
CA ILE A 197 -3.59 8.72 12.27
C ILE A 197 -2.32 9.52 11.97
N PHE A 198 -1.88 9.49 10.71
CA PHE A 198 -0.74 10.25 10.20
C PHE A 198 -1.15 10.98 8.91
N THR A 199 -1.52 12.26 9.04
CA THR A 199 -2.16 13.00 7.94
C THR A 199 -1.61 14.40 7.70
N ASN A 200 -1.60 14.84 6.45
CA ASN A 200 -1.17 16.19 6.06
C ASN A 200 0.27 16.51 6.51
N ASN A 201 1.15 15.52 6.58
CA ASN A 201 2.54 15.71 7.00
C ASN A 201 3.51 15.76 5.82
N GLU A 202 4.68 16.33 6.10
CA GLU A 202 5.81 16.32 5.19
C GLU A 202 6.99 15.59 5.84
N VAL A 203 7.64 14.67 5.13
CA VAL A 203 8.80 13.90 5.64
C VAL A 203 9.94 13.94 4.63
N TYR A 204 11.12 14.34 5.09
CA TYR A 204 12.29 14.53 4.25
C TYR A 204 13.52 13.80 4.81
N ASN A 205 14.18 13.03 3.94
CA ASN A 205 15.54 12.50 4.14
C ASN A 205 15.71 11.62 5.39
N THR A 206 14.75 10.70 5.63
CA THR A 206 14.89 9.72 6.72
C THR A 206 15.65 8.48 6.26
N LYS A 207 16.69 8.09 7.00
CA LYS A 207 17.44 6.85 6.76
C LYS A 207 16.95 5.70 7.63
N LEU A 208 15.80 5.84 8.29
CA LEU A 208 15.19 4.82 9.14
C LEU A 208 13.79 4.46 8.66
N SER A 209 13.31 3.29 9.09
CA SER A 209 11.88 3.06 9.13
C SER A 209 11.20 4.10 10.00
N PHE A 210 10.16 4.75 9.45
CA PHE A 210 9.56 5.92 10.07
C PHE A 210 8.54 5.53 11.15
N ILE A 211 7.67 4.56 10.84
CA ILE A 211 6.65 4.01 11.75
C ILE A 211 6.77 2.48 11.77
N LEU A 212 6.93 1.90 12.96
CA LEU A 212 7.06 0.46 13.18
C LEU A 212 6.07 0.00 14.25
N LEU A 213 5.06 -0.77 13.84
CA LEU A 213 4.01 -1.35 14.67
C LEU A 213 4.07 -2.86 14.48
N ILE A 214 4.68 -3.58 15.42
CA ILE A 214 4.97 -5.01 15.25
C ILE A 214 4.35 -5.81 16.38
N ASP A 215 3.69 -6.92 16.03
CA ASP A 215 3.07 -7.85 16.99
C ASP A 215 1.99 -7.19 17.90
N ILE A 216 1.29 -6.16 17.42
CA ILE A 216 0.23 -5.46 18.17
C ILE A 216 -1.10 -5.42 17.39
N PRO A 217 -2.25 -5.52 18.07
CA PRO A 217 -3.54 -5.15 17.51
C PRO A 217 -3.56 -3.69 17.05
N VAL A 218 -4.19 -3.42 15.91
CA VAL A 218 -4.48 -2.06 15.43
C VAL A 218 -5.88 -2.02 14.83
N ASN A 219 -6.83 -1.33 15.48
CA ASN A 219 -8.21 -1.28 14.98
C ASN A 219 -8.33 -0.41 13.72
N TYR A 220 -7.72 0.77 13.72
CA TYR A 220 -7.73 1.68 12.58
C TYR A 220 -6.36 2.35 12.40
N CYS A 221 -5.82 2.30 11.19
CA CYS A 221 -4.61 3.00 10.81
C CYS A 221 -4.85 3.83 9.53
N GLU A 222 -4.49 5.11 9.56
CA GLU A 222 -4.58 6.01 8.42
C GLU A 222 -3.25 6.70 8.14
N ILE A 223 -2.79 6.59 6.88
CA ILE A 223 -1.68 7.35 6.32
C ILE A 223 -2.24 8.13 5.12
N SER A 224 -2.55 9.42 5.27
CA SER A 224 -3.19 10.17 4.18
C SER A 224 -2.71 11.60 3.93
N ASN A 225 -2.74 12.03 2.67
CA ASN A 225 -2.41 13.39 2.26
C ASN A 225 -0.99 13.83 2.66
N ASN A 226 -0.02 12.89 2.71
CA ASN A 226 1.36 13.21 3.09
C ASN A 226 2.25 13.43 1.86
N THR A 227 3.26 14.28 2.01
CA THR A 227 4.39 14.39 1.07
C THR A 227 5.62 13.76 1.69
N ILE A 228 6.19 12.74 1.04
CA ILE A 228 7.34 12.00 1.56
C ILE A 228 8.43 12.01 0.50
N GLN A 229 9.58 12.57 0.85
CA GLN A 229 10.75 12.61 -0.01
C GLN A 229 11.93 11.92 0.66
N ASN A 230 12.54 10.99 -0.07
CA ASN A 230 13.76 10.29 0.36
C ASN A 230 13.61 9.58 1.72
N PHE A 231 13.04 8.37 1.70
CA PHE A 231 13.02 7.48 2.88
C PHE A 231 13.83 6.22 2.63
N MET A 232 14.16 5.48 3.68
CA MET A 232 14.88 4.20 3.58
C MET A 232 14.12 3.11 4.33
N TYR A 233 14.33 1.84 3.93
CA TYR A 233 13.66 0.67 4.51
C TYR A 233 12.15 0.73 4.35
N THR A 234 11.37 0.50 5.41
CA THR A 234 9.91 0.54 5.35
C THR A 234 9.37 1.81 5.99
N PHE A 235 8.58 2.62 5.29
CA PHE A 235 8.02 3.84 5.88
C PHE A 235 6.98 3.53 6.97
N LEU A 236 5.92 2.78 6.63
CA LEU A 236 5.01 2.17 7.61
C LEU A 236 5.16 0.65 7.60
N ASN A 237 5.53 0.08 8.74
CA ASN A 237 5.54 -1.36 8.95
C ASN A 237 4.51 -1.75 10.02
N LEU A 238 3.36 -2.27 9.59
CA LEU A 238 2.36 -2.87 10.46
C LEU A 238 2.33 -4.38 10.22
N ALA A 239 3.15 -5.12 10.97
CA ALA A 239 3.50 -6.49 10.64
C ALA A 239 3.44 -7.44 11.85
N ILE A 240 3.39 -8.73 11.53
CA ILE A 240 3.39 -9.82 12.51
C ILE A 240 4.66 -10.63 12.30
N ASN A 241 5.41 -10.87 13.36
CA ASN A 241 6.60 -11.71 13.27
C ASN A 241 6.22 -13.19 13.08
N ASN A 242 7.04 -13.94 12.36
CA ASN A 242 6.80 -15.36 12.11
C ASN A 242 6.82 -16.22 13.38
N ASP A 243 7.51 -15.76 14.45
CA ASP A 243 7.62 -16.48 15.72
C ASP A 243 6.44 -16.20 16.68
N ASN A 244 5.43 -15.45 16.24
CA ASN A 244 4.25 -15.14 17.04
C ASN A 244 3.35 -16.39 17.19
N HIS A 245 2.87 -16.68 18.39
CA HIS A 245 2.03 -17.87 18.64
C HIS A 245 0.58 -17.69 18.17
N PHE A 246 0.15 -16.45 17.97
CA PHE A 246 -1.23 -16.06 17.68
C PHE A 246 -1.36 -15.35 16.33
N VAL A 247 -0.52 -15.68 15.33
CA VAL A 247 -0.47 -14.99 14.01
C VAL A 247 -1.85 -14.78 13.39
N ASP A 248 -2.66 -15.83 13.33
CA ASP A 248 -3.96 -15.76 12.65
C ASP A 248 -5.00 -14.97 13.47
N ASP A 249 -4.91 -14.97 14.79
CA ASP A 249 -5.81 -14.19 15.65
C ASP A 249 -5.40 -12.72 15.71
N LEU A 250 -4.09 -12.45 15.77
CA LEU A 250 -3.57 -11.08 15.69
C LEU A 250 -3.93 -10.43 14.36
N ARG A 251 -3.87 -11.17 13.25
CA ARG A 251 -4.29 -10.68 11.93
C ARG A 251 -5.76 -10.22 11.91
N LYS A 252 -6.65 -10.88 12.66
CA LYS A 252 -8.06 -10.48 12.79
C LYS A 252 -8.24 -9.22 13.66
N HIS A 253 -7.29 -8.94 14.55
CA HIS A 253 -7.28 -7.76 15.41
C HIS A 253 -6.53 -6.57 14.82
N ILE A 254 -5.85 -6.76 13.69
CA ILE A 254 -5.38 -5.69 12.81
C ILE A 254 -6.43 -5.49 11.72
N LYS A 255 -7.36 -4.57 11.94
CA LYS A 255 -8.65 -4.58 11.22
C LYS A 255 -8.60 -3.82 9.91
N TYR A 256 -8.17 -2.56 9.93
CA TYR A 256 -8.30 -1.70 8.76
C TYR A 256 -7.12 -0.74 8.61
N LEU A 257 -6.56 -0.72 7.41
CA LEU A 257 -5.56 0.26 6.97
C LEU A 257 -6.11 1.09 5.82
N LYS A 258 -6.04 2.41 5.96
CA LYS A 258 -6.31 3.39 4.90
C LYS A 258 -5.02 4.10 4.51
N VAL A 259 -4.66 4.02 3.24
CA VAL A 259 -3.52 4.74 2.66
C VAL A 259 -4.01 5.52 1.45
N GLU A 260 -4.11 6.83 1.57
CA GLU A 260 -4.81 7.65 0.58
C GLU A 260 -4.14 9.00 0.28
N ASN A 261 -4.09 9.37 -1.00
CA ASN A 261 -3.60 10.69 -1.45
C ASN A 261 -2.16 11.03 -1.01
N ASN A 262 -1.28 10.04 -0.84
CA ASN A 262 0.11 10.31 -0.50
C ASN A 262 0.94 10.52 -1.78
N ASN A 263 1.90 11.44 -1.71
CA ASN A 263 2.89 11.66 -2.74
C ASN A 263 4.28 11.28 -2.20
N VAL A 264 4.87 10.22 -2.74
CA VAL A 264 6.14 9.65 -2.32
C VAL A 264 7.12 9.71 -3.48
N PHE A 265 8.27 10.34 -3.27
CA PHE A 265 9.30 10.49 -4.29
C PHE A 265 10.71 10.28 -3.72
N CYS A 266 11.50 9.42 -4.36
CA CYS A 266 12.91 9.24 -4.04
C CYS A 266 13.78 9.75 -5.19
N GLU A 267 14.62 10.73 -4.89
CA GLU A 267 15.52 11.36 -5.86
C GLU A 267 16.48 10.36 -6.49
N ASP A 268 16.96 10.63 -7.71
CA ASP A 268 17.91 9.78 -8.43
C ASP A 268 19.21 9.49 -7.66
N THR A 269 19.61 10.38 -6.76
CA THR A 269 20.78 10.24 -5.87
C THR A 269 20.48 9.42 -4.60
N TRP A 270 19.22 9.13 -4.31
CA TRP A 270 18.78 8.42 -3.12
C TRP A 270 18.62 6.92 -3.36
N TRP A 271 19.47 6.11 -2.72
CA TRP A 271 19.50 4.66 -2.85
C TRP A 271 19.08 3.98 -1.56
N GLY A 272 18.21 2.98 -1.68
CA GLY A 272 17.86 2.07 -0.59
C GLY A 272 19.06 1.24 -0.15
N ASN A 273 19.08 0.89 1.13
CA ASN A 273 20.12 0.09 1.75
C ASN A 273 19.53 -1.25 2.27
N THR A 274 20.32 -2.32 2.22
CA THR A 274 19.97 -3.66 2.74
C THR A 274 20.55 -3.98 4.11
N SER A 275 21.37 -3.09 4.69
CA SER A 275 22.12 -3.37 5.93
C SER A 275 21.24 -3.73 7.14
N SER A 276 19.97 -3.31 7.17
CA SER A 276 19.10 -3.52 8.34
C SER A 276 17.67 -3.96 8.00
N GLY A 277 17.39 -4.40 6.76
CA GLY A 277 16.04 -4.80 6.37
C GLY A 277 15.96 -5.65 5.12
N SER A 278 14.93 -6.49 5.05
CA SER A 278 14.58 -7.31 3.89
C SER A 278 13.64 -6.59 2.90
N TYR A 279 13.09 -5.44 3.30
CA TYR A 279 12.09 -4.68 2.54
C TYR A 279 12.49 -3.22 2.39
N TYR A 280 12.37 -2.71 1.16
CA TYR A 280 12.29 -1.28 0.86
C TYR A 280 10.88 -1.01 0.33
N SER A 281 9.99 -0.50 1.20
CA SER A 281 8.57 -0.34 0.89
C SER A 281 7.96 0.90 1.52
N PHE A 282 7.06 1.58 0.82
CA PHE A 282 6.28 2.65 1.45
C PHE A 282 5.35 2.05 2.52
N ILE A 283 4.57 1.03 2.17
CA ILE A 283 3.66 0.34 3.10
C ILE A 283 3.99 -1.15 3.20
N ASN A 284 4.11 -1.67 4.43
CA ASN A 284 4.04 -3.09 4.73
C ASN A 284 2.91 -3.32 5.73
N TYR A 285 1.94 -4.16 5.37
CA TYR A 285 0.73 -4.38 6.15
C TYR A 285 0.34 -5.86 6.21
N GLU A 286 0.06 -6.36 7.42
CA GLU A 286 -0.60 -7.63 7.65
C GLU A 286 -1.87 -7.43 8.49
N GLY A 287 -3.03 -7.84 7.98
CA GLY A 287 -4.31 -7.59 8.68
C GLY A 287 -5.53 -8.14 7.98
N THR A 288 -6.68 -7.51 8.20
CA THR A 288 -7.97 -7.94 7.66
C THR A 288 -8.31 -7.23 6.35
N GLU A 289 -8.29 -5.89 6.34
CA GLU A 289 -8.68 -5.10 5.17
C GLU A 289 -7.73 -3.91 4.95
N VAL A 290 -7.53 -3.56 3.67
CA VAL A 290 -6.77 -2.37 3.27
C VAL A 290 -7.42 -1.65 2.09
N LEU A 291 -7.50 -0.33 2.21
CA LEU A 291 -7.72 0.61 1.11
C LEU A 291 -6.40 1.32 0.81
N TYR A 292 -5.85 1.11 -0.38
CA TYR A 292 -4.66 1.77 -0.90
C TYR A 292 -5.06 2.54 -2.16
N ASN A 293 -5.38 3.83 -2.00
CA ASN A 293 -6.09 4.61 -3.01
C ASN A 293 -5.39 5.94 -3.37
N ASN A 294 -5.31 6.26 -4.66
CA ASN A 294 -4.86 7.58 -5.13
C ASN A 294 -3.47 8.00 -4.59
N ASN A 295 -2.55 7.05 -4.45
CA ASN A 295 -1.17 7.33 -4.04
C ASN A 295 -0.26 7.45 -5.27
N HIS A 296 0.74 8.32 -5.21
CA HIS A 296 1.85 8.38 -6.16
C HIS A 296 3.13 7.94 -5.46
N VAL A 297 3.79 6.90 -5.97
CA VAL A 297 5.06 6.39 -5.43
C VAL A 297 6.08 6.25 -6.54
N GLU A 298 7.16 7.02 -6.45
CA GLU A 298 8.16 7.12 -7.51
C GLU A 298 9.62 7.06 -7.04
N GLY A 299 10.47 6.41 -7.85
CA GLY A 299 11.92 6.53 -7.76
C GLY A 299 12.59 5.68 -6.69
N MET A 300 11.85 4.80 -6.00
CA MET A 300 12.41 3.86 -5.03
C MET A 300 13.37 2.90 -5.72
N LYS A 301 14.64 2.85 -5.30
CA LYS A 301 15.66 2.02 -5.96
C LYS A 301 16.70 1.44 -5.01
N ALA A 302 17.24 0.28 -5.36
CA ALA A 302 18.32 -0.36 -4.61
C ALA A 302 19.23 -1.16 -5.54
N LEU A 303 20.52 -1.26 -5.19
CA LEU A 303 21.49 -2.06 -5.93
C LEU A 303 21.52 -3.52 -5.46
N SER A 304 21.31 -3.74 -4.16
CA SER A 304 21.30 -5.06 -3.55
C SER A 304 19.94 -5.73 -3.71
N ASN A 305 19.95 -7.06 -3.71
CA ASN A 305 18.74 -7.89 -3.83
C ASN A 305 17.87 -7.70 -2.58
N ILE A 306 16.84 -6.87 -2.71
CA ILE A 306 15.90 -6.50 -1.66
C ILE A 306 14.47 -6.60 -2.19
N ALA A 307 13.53 -6.89 -1.31
CA ALA A 307 12.12 -6.83 -1.67
C ALA A 307 11.70 -5.36 -1.81
N LEU A 308 11.43 -4.91 -3.04
CA LEU A 308 11.11 -3.52 -3.36
C LEU A 308 9.71 -3.40 -3.96
N TYR A 309 8.85 -2.71 -3.21
CA TYR A 309 7.43 -2.50 -3.52
C TYR A 309 7.03 -1.09 -3.10
N ASP A 310 6.00 -0.50 -3.70
CA ASP A 310 5.32 0.61 -3.04
C ASP A 310 4.54 0.08 -1.83
N ALA A 311 3.81 -1.02 -2.01
CA ALA A 311 3.00 -1.65 -0.98
C ALA A 311 3.18 -3.17 -0.98
N TYR A 312 3.40 -3.72 0.21
CA TYR A 312 3.28 -5.14 0.49
C TYR A 312 2.05 -5.35 1.38
N LEU A 313 1.02 -5.98 0.83
CA LEU A 313 -0.30 -6.09 1.45
C LEU A 313 -0.67 -7.56 1.70
N SER A 314 -0.66 -7.94 2.97
CA SER A 314 -1.03 -9.26 3.48
C SER A 314 -2.35 -9.21 4.24
N ALA A 315 -3.43 -8.93 3.50
CA ALA A 315 -4.77 -8.73 4.04
C ALA A 315 -5.79 -9.72 3.47
N GLY A 316 -6.91 -9.94 4.18
CA GLY A 316 -8.07 -10.66 3.65
C GLY A 316 -8.66 -9.94 2.43
N ILE A 317 -8.89 -8.64 2.54
CA ILE A 317 -9.44 -7.79 1.47
C ILE A 317 -8.42 -6.71 1.10
N VAL A 318 -8.09 -6.61 -0.19
CA VAL A 318 -7.21 -5.56 -0.73
C VAL A 318 -7.93 -4.78 -1.81
N ASN A 319 -8.09 -3.48 -1.59
CA ASN A 319 -8.55 -2.52 -2.59
C ASN A 319 -7.38 -1.59 -2.95
N TYR A 320 -6.71 -1.88 -4.06
CA TYR A 320 -5.57 -1.12 -4.58
C TYR A 320 -6.02 -0.35 -5.83
N THR A 321 -6.36 0.92 -5.67
CA THR A 321 -7.08 1.68 -6.72
C THR A 321 -6.52 3.06 -7.02
N ASN A 322 -6.56 3.48 -8.28
CA ASN A 322 -6.19 4.84 -8.71
C ASN A 322 -4.74 5.25 -8.36
N ASN A 323 -3.81 4.31 -8.17
CA ASN A 323 -2.43 4.63 -7.77
C ASN A 323 -1.52 4.81 -8.99
N THR A 324 -0.49 5.64 -8.82
CA THR A 324 0.66 5.72 -9.73
C THR A 324 1.87 5.09 -9.06
N TRP A 325 2.42 4.07 -9.72
CA TRP A 325 3.68 3.44 -9.39
C TRP A 325 4.65 3.74 -10.51
N LYS A 326 5.78 4.39 -10.23
CA LYS A 326 6.72 4.80 -11.28
C LYS A 326 8.18 4.55 -10.90
N ASN A 327 8.93 3.88 -11.76
CA ASN A 327 10.38 3.74 -11.65
C ASN A 327 10.86 3.17 -10.28
N ASN A 328 10.06 2.31 -9.65
CA ASN A 328 10.44 1.66 -8.38
C ASN A 328 11.16 0.33 -8.66
N ILE A 329 12.49 0.35 -8.76
CA ILE A 329 13.30 -0.75 -9.32
C ILE A 329 14.41 -1.22 -8.36
N CYS A 330 14.44 -2.52 -8.08
CA CYS A 330 15.66 -3.17 -7.58
C CYS A 330 16.55 -3.51 -8.79
N PHE A 331 17.80 -3.09 -8.79
CA PHE A 331 18.75 -3.30 -9.91
C PHE A 331 19.62 -4.55 -9.74
N ALA A 332 19.40 -5.36 -8.72
CA ALA A 332 20.08 -6.64 -8.58
C ALA A 332 19.69 -7.58 -9.73
N SER A 333 20.67 -8.16 -10.42
CA SER A 333 20.44 -9.04 -11.58
C SER A 333 19.72 -10.33 -11.21
N ASP A 334 19.85 -10.77 -9.96
CA ASP A 334 19.22 -11.95 -9.37
C ASP A 334 17.97 -11.62 -8.55
N LYS A 335 17.38 -10.42 -8.70
CA LYS A 335 16.22 -10.00 -7.90
C LYS A 335 15.04 -10.95 -8.05
N LEU A 336 14.47 -11.31 -6.91
CA LEU A 336 13.29 -12.18 -6.82
C LEU A 336 12.01 -11.41 -6.48
N ASN A 337 12.15 -10.21 -5.91
CA ASN A 337 11.08 -9.53 -5.20
C ASN A 337 10.95 -8.06 -5.63
N ASN A 338 10.44 -7.85 -6.84
CA ASN A 338 10.05 -6.52 -7.35
C ASN A 338 8.85 -6.75 -8.29
N THR A 339 7.66 -6.70 -7.72
CA THR A 339 6.41 -7.18 -8.33
C THR A 339 5.37 -6.07 -8.27
N LEU A 340 4.65 -5.84 -9.37
CA LEU A 340 3.61 -4.81 -9.45
C LEU A 340 2.41 -5.17 -8.58
N LEU A 341 1.86 -6.36 -8.76
CA LEU A 341 0.67 -6.84 -8.06
C LEU A 341 1.07 -7.90 -7.02
N LYS A 342 1.77 -7.47 -5.96
CA LYS A 342 2.19 -8.35 -4.88
C LYS A 342 1.00 -8.66 -3.96
N SER A 343 0.64 -9.93 -3.88
CA SER A 343 -0.34 -10.45 -2.92
C SER A 343 0.29 -11.59 -2.13
N LYS A 344 0.38 -11.44 -0.81
CA LYS A 344 0.79 -12.54 0.08
C LYS A 344 -0.32 -12.79 1.06
N GLY A 345 -0.67 -14.06 1.30
CA GLY A 345 -1.44 -14.46 2.47
C GLY A 345 -2.66 -13.60 2.81
N GLY A 346 -2.98 -13.55 4.10
CA GLY A 346 -4.24 -13.07 4.64
C GLY A 346 -4.94 -14.19 5.41
N GLY A 347 -5.72 -13.83 6.43
CA GLY A 347 -6.54 -14.77 7.19
C GLY A 347 -7.88 -14.95 6.49
N GLY A 348 -8.34 -16.19 6.34
CA GLY A 348 -9.63 -16.49 5.70
C GLY A 348 -9.65 -16.28 4.19
N SER A 349 -10.82 -15.85 3.69
CA SER A 349 -11.13 -15.56 2.28
C SER A 349 -10.31 -14.40 1.72
N LEU A 350 -9.60 -14.61 0.60
CA LEU A 350 -8.80 -13.57 -0.03
C LEU A 350 -9.51 -12.95 -1.23
N VAL A 351 -9.74 -11.64 -1.16
CA VAL A 351 -10.30 -10.83 -2.25
C VAL A 351 -9.29 -9.74 -2.63
N ARG A 352 -9.01 -9.63 -3.93
CA ARG A 352 -8.05 -8.66 -4.48
C ARG A 352 -8.69 -7.85 -5.59
N ASN A 353 -8.67 -6.53 -5.43
CA ASN A 353 -9.12 -5.59 -6.44
C ASN A 353 -7.99 -4.60 -6.78
N TYR A 354 -7.48 -4.70 -8.00
CA TYR A 354 -6.48 -3.80 -8.56
C TYR A 354 -7.10 -3.05 -9.74
N SER A 355 -7.55 -1.81 -9.52
CA SER A 355 -8.26 -1.06 -10.56
C SER A 355 -7.80 0.38 -10.76
N ASN A 356 -7.78 0.84 -12.01
CA ASN A 356 -7.46 2.22 -12.38
C ASN A 356 -6.02 2.65 -12.02
N ASN A 357 -5.08 1.72 -11.86
CA ASN A 357 -3.71 2.05 -11.50
C ASN A 357 -2.85 2.28 -12.75
N THR A 358 -1.78 3.05 -12.58
CA THR A 358 -0.78 3.32 -13.62
C THR A 358 0.59 2.85 -13.13
N PHE A 359 1.19 1.90 -13.84
CA PHE A 359 2.50 1.34 -13.55
C PHE A 359 3.47 1.72 -14.67
N ILE A 360 4.53 2.45 -14.35
CA ILE A 360 5.48 2.98 -15.34
C ILE A 360 6.92 2.54 -14.99
N VAL A 361 7.64 2.01 -15.97
CA VAL A 361 9.11 1.88 -15.93
C VAL A 361 9.68 2.47 -17.22
N GLU A 362 10.26 3.65 -17.11
CA GLU A 362 10.84 4.36 -18.25
C GLU A 362 12.16 3.69 -18.68
N GLU A 363 12.38 3.53 -19.99
CA GLU A 363 13.61 2.91 -20.50
C GLU A 363 14.86 3.75 -20.19
N ASP A 364 14.74 5.07 -20.26
CA ASP A 364 15.82 6.02 -20.00
C ASP A 364 16.13 6.16 -18.50
N TYR A 365 15.29 5.64 -17.61
CA TYR A 365 15.51 5.69 -16.17
C TYR A 365 16.84 5.01 -15.80
N ALA A 366 17.12 3.83 -16.35
CA ALA A 366 18.38 3.12 -16.10
C ALA A 366 19.60 3.94 -16.56
N GLU A 367 19.52 4.59 -17.72
CA GLU A 367 20.60 5.43 -18.22
C GLU A 367 20.84 6.64 -17.30
N ARG A 368 19.76 7.29 -16.87
CA ARG A 368 19.77 8.46 -15.99
C ARG A 368 20.50 8.21 -14.66
N ILE A 369 20.38 7.00 -14.12
CA ILE A 369 21.01 6.60 -12.85
C ILE A 369 22.21 5.65 -13.01
N GLY A 370 22.71 5.48 -14.25
CA GLY A 370 23.93 4.72 -14.55
C GLY A 370 23.81 3.21 -14.29
N GLN A 371 22.66 2.60 -14.58
CA GLN A 371 22.40 1.17 -14.41
C GLN A 371 22.11 0.45 -15.74
N PRO A 372 22.27 -0.89 -15.81
CA PRO A 372 21.92 -1.67 -17.01
C PRO A 372 20.40 -1.73 -17.24
N LYS A 373 19.96 -1.52 -18.49
CA LYS A 373 18.55 -1.66 -18.90
C LYS A 373 17.98 -3.06 -18.67
N ASP A 374 18.80 -4.10 -18.79
CA ASP A 374 18.36 -5.49 -18.56
C ASP A 374 17.89 -5.74 -17.12
N ASN A 375 18.23 -4.84 -16.18
CA ASN A 375 17.77 -4.90 -14.80
C ASN A 375 16.48 -4.09 -14.56
N LEU A 376 15.85 -3.49 -15.58
CA LEU A 376 14.56 -2.79 -15.44
C LEU A 376 13.34 -3.72 -15.35
N PHE A 377 13.54 -5.03 -15.33
CA PHE A 377 12.42 -5.96 -15.32
C PHE A 377 11.60 -5.90 -14.04
N VAL A 378 10.29 -6.10 -14.16
CA VAL A 378 9.35 -6.22 -13.03
C VAL A 378 8.49 -7.46 -13.21
N TYR A 379 8.11 -8.09 -12.09
CA TYR A 379 7.15 -9.20 -12.13
C TYR A 379 5.72 -8.67 -12.12
N PHE A 380 4.85 -9.27 -12.92
CA PHE A 380 3.46 -8.84 -13.03
C PHE A 380 2.67 -9.12 -11.74
N ILE A 381 2.50 -10.40 -11.40
CA ILE A 381 1.67 -10.86 -10.26
C ILE A 381 2.45 -11.91 -9.46
N SER A 382 2.28 -11.89 -8.14
CA SER A 382 2.72 -12.97 -7.24
C SER A 382 1.61 -13.23 -6.22
N LEU A 383 1.25 -14.51 -6.05
CA LEU A 383 0.24 -14.98 -5.10
C LEU A 383 0.76 -16.21 -4.36
N THR A 384 0.66 -16.22 -3.03
CA THR A 384 1.17 -17.32 -2.18
C THR A 384 0.08 -18.17 -1.52
N ARG A 385 -1.19 -17.77 -1.59
CA ARG A 385 -2.34 -18.48 -1.02
C ARG A 385 -3.52 -18.45 -1.99
N HIS A 386 -4.48 -19.35 -1.79
CA HIS A 386 -5.71 -19.38 -2.57
C HIS A 386 -6.50 -18.06 -2.40
N ALA A 387 -7.03 -17.53 -3.50
CA ALA A 387 -7.89 -16.36 -3.52
C ALA A 387 -9.26 -16.66 -4.12
N ASP A 388 -10.30 -16.17 -3.45
CA ASP A 388 -11.69 -16.31 -3.88
C ASP A 388 -11.94 -15.47 -5.13
N SER A 389 -11.38 -14.26 -5.17
CA SER A 389 -11.50 -13.37 -6.32
C SER A 389 -10.25 -12.52 -6.51
N TYR A 390 -9.83 -12.39 -7.76
CA TYR A 390 -8.73 -11.52 -8.17
C TYR A 390 -9.15 -10.72 -9.40
N THR A 391 -9.30 -9.41 -9.22
CA THR A 391 -9.74 -8.46 -10.26
C THR A 391 -8.60 -7.51 -10.60
N ILE A 392 -8.27 -7.44 -11.89
CA ILE A 392 -7.29 -6.54 -12.49
C ILE A 392 -8.01 -5.78 -13.59
N ARG A 393 -8.41 -4.54 -13.31
CA ARG A 393 -9.31 -3.79 -14.19
C ARG A 393 -8.83 -2.38 -14.51
N ASN A 394 -8.91 -1.99 -15.78
CA ASN A 394 -8.68 -0.60 -16.20
C ASN A 394 -7.32 -0.05 -15.74
N ASN A 395 -6.29 -0.88 -15.69
CA ASN A 395 -4.94 -0.44 -15.36
C ASN A 395 -4.14 -0.09 -16.62
N ILE A 396 -3.21 0.85 -16.49
CA ILE A 396 -2.16 1.13 -17.47
C ILE A 396 -0.86 0.50 -16.93
N ILE A 397 -0.26 -0.39 -17.70
CA ILE A 397 1.04 -1.00 -17.40
C ILE A 397 1.93 -0.66 -18.59
N ASP A 398 2.88 0.24 -18.40
CA ASP A 398 3.83 0.68 -19.43
C ASP A 398 5.25 0.53 -18.90
N VAL A 399 5.87 -0.62 -19.16
CA VAL A 399 7.13 -1.01 -18.53
C VAL A 399 8.13 -1.56 -19.53
N TYR A 400 9.43 -1.39 -19.27
CA TYR A 400 10.45 -1.90 -20.18
C TYR A 400 10.45 -3.43 -20.34
N ASP A 401 10.54 -4.20 -19.25
CA ASP A 401 10.51 -5.67 -19.27
C ASP A 401 9.48 -6.21 -18.24
N LEU A 402 8.39 -6.81 -18.75
CA LEU A 402 7.34 -7.40 -17.93
C LEU A 402 7.48 -8.92 -17.85
N ARG A 403 7.84 -9.42 -16.66
CA ARG A 403 7.92 -10.86 -16.39
C ARG A 403 6.61 -11.36 -15.82
N LEU A 404 5.88 -12.13 -16.61
CA LEU A 404 4.61 -12.71 -16.26
C LEU A 404 4.79 -13.88 -15.27
N PRO A 405 3.74 -14.26 -14.52
CA PRO A 405 3.86 -15.29 -13.48
C PRO A 405 4.43 -16.61 -14.02
N ALA A 406 5.51 -17.08 -13.38
CA ALA A 406 6.15 -18.36 -13.70
C ALA A 406 5.45 -19.57 -13.04
N SER A 407 4.67 -19.35 -11.99
CA SER A 407 3.98 -20.38 -11.22
C SER A 407 2.47 -20.21 -11.29
N SER A 408 1.74 -21.33 -11.26
CA SER A 408 0.28 -21.32 -11.33
C SER A 408 -0.36 -20.68 -10.10
N LEU A 409 -1.30 -19.78 -10.36
CA LEU A 409 -2.06 -19.01 -9.39
C LEU A 409 -3.24 -19.83 -8.87
N MET A 410 -3.46 -19.78 -7.56
CA MET A 410 -4.54 -20.47 -6.87
C MET A 410 -5.73 -19.51 -6.74
N ILE A 411 -6.61 -19.45 -7.74
CA ILE A 411 -7.67 -18.43 -7.82
C ILE A 411 -8.99 -19.07 -8.26
N SER A 412 -10.07 -18.78 -7.53
CA SER A 412 -11.42 -19.26 -7.89
C SER A 412 -12.09 -18.41 -8.97
N ASN A 413 -11.96 -17.09 -8.91
CA ASN A 413 -12.49 -16.16 -9.91
C ASN A 413 -11.40 -15.16 -10.34
N LEU A 414 -11.00 -15.19 -11.61
CA LEU A 414 -9.99 -14.30 -12.18
C LEU A 414 -10.61 -13.38 -13.22
N PHE A 415 -10.45 -12.07 -13.05
CA PHE A 415 -10.93 -11.05 -13.99
C PHE A 415 -9.77 -10.15 -14.40
N ILE A 416 -9.41 -10.17 -15.68
CA ILE A 416 -8.42 -9.28 -16.30
C ILE A 416 -9.13 -8.49 -17.39
N SER A 417 -9.55 -7.26 -17.09
CA SER A 417 -10.43 -6.50 -18.00
C SER A 417 -9.99 -5.06 -18.23
N GLU A 418 -10.20 -4.57 -19.45
CA GLU A 418 -10.05 -3.15 -19.80
C GLU A 418 -8.63 -2.59 -19.54
N ASN A 419 -7.60 -3.43 -19.42
CA ASN A 419 -6.25 -2.98 -19.15
C ASN A 419 -5.51 -2.59 -20.44
N THR A 420 -4.59 -1.63 -20.34
CA THR A 420 -3.57 -1.36 -21.36
C THR A 420 -2.23 -1.86 -20.86
N ILE A 421 -1.64 -2.83 -21.55
CA ILE A 421 -0.35 -3.46 -21.20
C ILE A 421 0.61 -3.23 -22.36
N LYS A 422 1.65 -2.43 -22.12
CA LYS A 422 2.72 -2.12 -23.05
C LYS A 422 4.04 -2.54 -22.44
N ALA A 423 4.78 -3.37 -23.16
CA ALA A 423 6.13 -3.72 -22.77
C ALA A 423 7.06 -3.91 -23.95
N ARG A 424 8.32 -3.46 -23.82
CA ARG A 424 9.35 -3.75 -24.82
C ARG A 424 9.62 -5.25 -24.85
N LYS A 425 9.89 -5.82 -23.67
CA LYS A 425 10.17 -7.25 -23.46
C LYS A 425 9.11 -7.88 -22.58
N SER A 426 8.82 -9.16 -22.80
CA SER A 426 8.07 -9.95 -21.81
C SER A 426 8.54 -11.40 -21.74
N SER A 427 8.09 -12.11 -20.70
CA SER A 427 8.23 -13.57 -20.65
C SER A 427 7.12 -14.21 -19.83
N GLY A 428 6.52 -15.30 -20.32
CA GLY A 428 5.60 -16.15 -19.55
C GLY A 428 4.14 -16.09 -19.99
N ASN A 429 3.20 -16.31 -19.06
CA ASN A 429 1.77 -16.44 -19.37
C ASN A 429 1.00 -15.29 -18.71
N LEU A 430 0.15 -14.56 -19.46
CA LEU A 430 -0.66 -13.47 -18.89
C LEU A 430 -1.47 -13.97 -17.70
N ALA A 431 -2.13 -15.12 -17.87
CA ALA A 431 -2.75 -15.88 -16.81
C ALA A 431 -2.23 -17.33 -16.77
N ILE A 432 -1.88 -17.80 -15.57
CA ILE A 432 -1.59 -19.21 -15.29
C ILE A 432 -2.40 -19.66 -14.07
N VAL A 433 -3.41 -20.50 -14.25
CA VAL A 433 -4.35 -20.88 -13.17
C VAL A 433 -4.16 -22.34 -12.76
N ARG A 434 -4.18 -22.61 -11.46
CA ARG A 434 -4.07 -23.96 -10.89
C ARG A 434 -5.45 -24.55 -10.60
N LEU A 435 -5.73 -25.71 -11.15
CA LEU A 435 -6.85 -26.57 -10.73
C LEU A 435 -6.38 -27.47 -9.60
N ASN A 436 -7.13 -27.52 -8.50
CA ASN A 436 -6.80 -28.29 -7.30
C ASN A 436 -8.09 -28.84 -6.67
N ASP A 437 -8.00 -29.95 -5.95
CA ASP A 437 -9.13 -30.58 -5.26
C ASP A 437 -9.58 -29.77 -4.02
N GLU A 438 -8.71 -28.92 -3.48
CA GLU A 438 -8.97 -28.11 -2.28
C GLU A 438 -9.90 -26.91 -2.52
N TYR A 439 -10.03 -26.43 -3.77
CA TYR A 439 -10.85 -25.27 -4.10
C TYR A 439 -11.31 -25.30 -5.56
N PRO A 440 -12.54 -24.84 -5.86
CA PRO A 440 -13.01 -24.79 -7.24
C PRO A 440 -12.43 -23.58 -7.99
N VAL A 441 -12.23 -23.75 -9.30
CA VAL A 441 -12.00 -22.66 -10.24
C VAL A 441 -13.29 -22.47 -11.04
N ASN A 442 -13.95 -21.33 -10.84
CA ASN A 442 -15.30 -21.08 -11.34
C ASN A 442 -15.28 -20.26 -12.62
N THR A 443 -14.54 -19.15 -12.64
CA THR A 443 -14.61 -18.19 -13.75
C THR A 443 -13.24 -17.59 -14.03
N ILE A 444 -12.91 -17.55 -15.32
CA ILE A 444 -11.76 -16.80 -15.84
C ILE A 444 -12.28 -15.89 -16.94
N GLU A 445 -12.11 -14.59 -16.77
CA GLU A 445 -12.46 -13.57 -17.75
C GLU A 445 -11.23 -12.76 -18.15
N ILE A 446 -10.95 -12.70 -19.45
CA ILE A 446 -9.94 -11.81 -20.04
C ILE A 446 -10.64 -10.97 -21.12
N LYS A 447 -10.99 -9.72 -20.82
CA LYS A 447 -11.91 -8.95 -21.66
C LYS A 447 -11.47 -7.51 -21.93
N GLY A 448 -11.53 -7.06 -23.18
CA GLY A 448 -11.36 -5.64 -23.50
C GLY A 448 -9.95 -5.10 -23.26
N ASN A 449 -8.92 -5.96 -23.18
CA ASN A 449 -7.56 -5.51 -22.93
C ASN A 449 -6.86 -5.10 -24.24
N LEU A 450 -6.01 -4.08 -24.16
CA LEU A 450 -5.02 -3.73 -25.17
C LEU A 450 -3.65 -4.22 -24.70
N ILE A 451 -3.00 -5.11 -25.44
CA ILE A 451 -1.71 -5.71 -25.10
C ILE A 451 -0.76 -5.50 -26.27
N GLU A 452 0.35 -4.79 -26.04
CA GLU A 452 1.41 -4.50 -27.02
C GLU A 452 2.76 -4.94 -26.42
N ILE A 453 3.32 -6.03 -26.94
CA ILE A 453 4.59 -6.60 -26.49
C ILE A 453 5.53 -6.72 -27.69
N GLY A 454 6.71 -6.10 -27.60
CA GLY A 454 7.67 -6.09 -28.69
C GLY A 454 8.39 -7.42 -28.90
N GLU A 455 9.07 -7.94 -27.88
CA GLU A 455 9.94 -9.11 -27.99
C GLU A 455 9.86 -10.06 -26.78
N ASN A 456 10.20 -11.33 -27.02
CA ASN A 456 10.32 -12.34 -25.96
C ASN A 456 11.70 -12.27 -25.30
N TYR A 457 11.76 -12.33 -23.97
CA TYR A 457 13.02 -12.41 -23.23
C TYR A 457 13.54 -13.85 -23.09
N THR A 458 12.88 -14.68 -22.27
CA THR A 458 13.34 -16.07 -21.98
C THR A 458 12.29 -17.13 -22.23
N SER A 459 11.00 -16.80 -22.11
CA SER A 459 9.89 -17.71 -22.32
C SER A 459 8.87 -17.04 -23.23
N PRO A 460 8.22 -17.80 -24.12
CA PRO A 460 7.24 -17.22 -25.01
C PRO A 460 6.01 -16.69 -24.25
N PHE A 461 5.33 -15.71 -24.84
CA PHE A 461 4.06 -15.20 -24.36
C PHE A 461 2.92 -16.19 -24.63
N ASN A 462 2.14 -16.51 -23.59
CA ASN A 462 0.87 -17.21 -23.73
C ASN A 462 -0.26 -16.41 -23.07
N LEU A 463 -1.47 -16.47 -23.65
CA LEU A 463 -2.61 -15.74 -23.10
C LEU A 463 -3.17 -16.41 -21.83
N LEU A 464 -3.49 -17.70 -21.91
CA LEU A 464 -4.00 -18.46 -20.77
C LEU A 464 -3.36 -19.85 -20.70
N LYS A 465 -2.83 -20.17 -19.52
CA LYS A 465 -2.35 -21.51 -19.16
C LYS A 465 -3.12 -22.07 -17.96
N MET A 466 -3.44 -23.35 -17.98
CA MET A 466 -3.93 -24.07 -16.79
C MET A 466 -2.97 -25.17 -16.36
N VAL A 467 -2.84 -25.37 -15.06
CA VAL A 467 -2.07 -26.47 -14.47
C VAL A 467 -3.00 -27.32 -13.63
N ASP A 468 -3.24 -28.55 -14.07
CA ASP A 468 -4.13 -29.50 -13.39
C ASP A 468 -3.33 -30.32 -12.36
N ASN A 469 -3.50 -30.01 -11.09
CA ASN A 469 -2.82 -30.67 -9.96
C ASN A 469 -3.74 -31.65 -9.20
N ARG A 470 -4.92 -31.95 -9.74
CA ARG A 470 -5.91 -32.81 -9.08
C ARG A 470 -5.50 -34.27 -9.15
N VAL A 471 -5.91 -35.04 -8.14
CA VAL A 471 -5.72 -36.50 -8.11
C VAL A 471 -6.66 -37.18 -9.09
N GLU A 472 -7.91 -36.73 -9.14
CA GLU A 472 -8.93 -37.19 -10.08
C GLU A 472 -9.56 -36.00 -10.80
N ARG A 473 -9.73 -36.11 -12.12
CA ARG A 473 -10.42 -35.08 -12.90
C ARG A 473 -11.92 -35.18 -12.67
N THR A 474 -12.42 -34.38 -11.72
CA THR A 474 -13.83 -34.39 -11.31
C THR A 474 -14.70 -33.36 -12.03
N SER A 475 -14.12 -32.28 -12.59
CA SER A 475 -14.85 -31.25 -13.36
C SER A 475 -13.93 -30.41 -14.27
N ASN A 476 -14.47 -29.59 -15.18
CA ASN A 476 -13.71 -28.53 -15.83
C ASN A 476 -13.92 -27.19 -15.11
N VAL A 477 -13.25 -26.12 -15.58
CA VAL A 477 -13.58 -24.75 -15.16
C VAL A 477 -14.90 -24.36 -15.81
N LYS A 478 -15.87 -23.89 -15.01
CA LYS A 478 -17.22 -23.63 -15.50
C LYS A 478 -17.24 -22.65 -16.68
N ASN A 479 -16.69 -21.45 -16.50
CA ASN A 479 -16.71 -20.40 -17.51
C ASN A 479 -15.31 -19.86 -17.80
N VAL A 480 -14.92 -19.88 -19.08
CA VAL A 480 -13.75 -19.16 -19.60
C VAL A 480 -14.24 -18.21 -20.68
N THR A 481 -14.11 -16.90 -20.45
CA THR A 481 -14.52 -15.87 -21.41
C THR A 481 -13.33 -15.01 -21.79
N ILE A 482 -13.03 -14.98 -23.08
CA ILE A 482 -11.92 -14.22 -23.65
C ILE A 482 -12.46 -13.43 -24.83
N SER A 483 -12.73 -12.13 -24.63
CA SER A 483 -13.41 -11.34 -25.66
C SER A 483 -12.95 -9.90 -25.79
N ASN A 484 -13.11 -9.34 -26.98
CA ASN A 484 -12.84 -7.93 -27.27
C ASN A 484 -11.40 -7.48 -26.94
N ASN A 485 -10.43 -8.40 -26.93
CA ASN A 485 -9.04 -8.05 -26.67
C ASN A 485 -8.31 -7.67 -27.96
N GLN A 486 -7.42 -6.68 -27.90
CA GLN A 486 -6.44 -6.40 -28.93
C GLN A 486 -5.06 -6.81 -28.41
N VAL A 487 -4.46 -7.83 -29.00
CA VAL A 487 -3.16 -8.39 -28.59
C VAL A 487 -2.20 -8.35 -29.77
N GLU A 488 -1.10 -7.63 -29.62
CA GLU A 488 0.05 -7.62 -30.52
C GLU A 488 1.26 -8.06 -29.70
N ALA A 489 1.67 -9.32 -29.83
CA ALA A 489 2.69 -9.93 -28.97
C ALA A 489 3.38 -11.11 -29.66
N PRO A 490 4.61 -11.48 -29.26
CA PRO A 490 5.30 -12.64 -29.80
C PRO A 490 4.76 -13.94 -29.15
N ILE A 491 3.64 -14.41 -29.68
CA ILE A 491 2.81 -15.47 -29.09
C ILE A 491 3.45 -16.84 -29.30
N SER A 492 3.21 -17.77 -28.37
CA SER A 492 3.39 -19.21 -28.63
C SER A 492 2.08 -19.96 -28.58
N TYR A 493 1.25 -19.74 -27.55
CA TYR A 493 -0.08 -20.34 -27.44
C TYR A 493 -1.09 -19.31 -26.95
N LEU A 494 -2.28 -19.28 -27.54
CA LEU A 494 -3.42 -18.60 -26.91
C LEU A 494 -3.91 -19.44 -25.71
N PHE A 495 -4.09 -20.75 -25.91
CA PHE A 495 -4.58 -21.66 -24.89
C PHE A 495 -3.60 -22.80 -24.61
N TYR A 496 -3.03 -22.83 -23.42
CA TYR A 496 -2.15 -23.92 -22.98
C TYR A 496 -2.84 -24.74 -21.88
N THR A 497 -3.15 -26.00 -22.20
CA THR A 497 -3.75 -26.99 -21.30
C THR A 497 -5.08 -26.58 -20.66
N VAL A 498 -5.86 -25.73 -21.33
CA VAL A 498 -7.12 -25.18 -20.82
C VAL A 498 -8.21 -26.24 -20.77
N LEU A 499 -8.88 -26.36 -19.62
CA LEU A 499 -10.00 -27.27 -19.37
C LEU A 499 -11.23 -26.43 -18.99
N ALA A 500 -12.23 -26.33 -19.87
CA ALA A 500 -13.43 -25.53 -19.63
C ALA A 500 -14.74 -26.29 -19.96
N ASP A 501 -15.80 -26.04 -19.20
CA ASP A 501 -17.15 -26.44 -19.58
C ASP A 501 -17.64 -25.51 -20.70
N ASP A 502 -17.66 -24.20 -20.44
CA ASP A 502 -18.06 -23.16 -21.40
C ASP A 502 -16.86 -22.26 -21.76
N LEU A 503 -16.40 -22.32 -23.01
CA LEU A 503 -15.42 -21.39 -23.58
C LEU A 503 -16.10 -20.41 -24.53
N VAL A 504 -16.01 -19.11 -24.24
CA VAL A 504 -16.40 -18.04 -25.17
C VAL A 504 -15.14 -17.30 -25.61
N PHE A 505 -14.78 -17.43 -26.89
CA PHE A 505 -13.67 -16.71 -27.51
C PHE A 505 -14.18 -15.82 -28.64
N SER A 506 -14.45 -14.54 -28.37
CA SER A 506 -15.11 -13.67 -29.36
C SER A 506 -14.50 -12.29 -29.56
N ASP A 507 -14.59 -11.78 -30.79
CA ASP A 507 -14.27 -10.38 -31.12
C ASP A 507 -12.83 -9.96 -30.73
N ASN A 508 -11.89 -10.90 -30.71
CA ASN A 508 -10.49 -10.60 -30.41
C ASN A 508 -9.71 -10.25 -31.69
N LYS A 509 -8.80 -9.29 -31.59
CA LYS A 509 -7.79 -8.98 -32.60
C LYS A 509 -6.43 -9.44 -32.10
N ILE A 510 -5.89 -10.51 -32.68
CA ILE A 510 -4.61 -11.11 -32.30
C ILE A 510 -3.62 -10.96 -33.45
N ILE A 511 -2.45 -10.37 -33.17
CA ILE A 511 -1.33 -10.22 -34.10
C ILE A 511 -0.12 -10.86 -33.42
N ASP A 512 0.35 -11.98 -33.98
CA ASP A 512 1.64 -12.54 -33.59
C ASP A 512 2.76 -11.77 -34.31
N VAL A 513 3.64 -11.15 -33.52
CA VAL A 513 4.83 -10.43 -34.03
C VAL A 513 6.10 -11.28 -33.98
N SER A 514 5.97 -12.57 -33.65
CA SER A 514 7.10 -13.50 -33.66
C SER A 514 7.45 -13.98 -35.07
N ASP A 515 8.72 -14.32 -35.28
CA ASP A 515 9.19 -14.96 -36.53
C ASP A 515 8.89 -16.47 -36.58
N LYS A 516 8.11 -17.00 -35.62
CA LYS A 516 7.84 -18.44 -35.45
C LYS A 516 6.36 -18.74 -35.63
N PHE A 517 6.03 -20.01 -35.88
CA PHE A 517 4.64 -20.45 -35.87
C PHE A 517 4.09 -20.43 -34.44
N SER A 518 3.08 -19.60 -34.21
CA SER A 518 2.20 -19.69 -33.06
C SER A 518 1.32 -20.95 -33.12
N ASN A 519 0.63 -21.24 -32.03
CA ASN A 519 -0.38 -22.29 -31.97
C ASN A 519 -1.62 -21.75 -31.28
N PHE A 520 -2.79 -22.24 -31.70
CA PHE A 520 -4.05 -21.81 -31.08
C PHE A 520 -4.20 -22.43 -29.69
N ALA A 521 -4.04 -23.75 -29.63
CA ALA A 521 -4.22 -24.51 -28.40
C ALA A 521 -3.26 -25.70 -28.28
N TYR A 522 -2.96 -26.10 -27.05
CA TYR A 522 -2.20 -27.31 -26.71
C TYR A 522 -2.87 -28.08 -25.57
N LYS A 523 -3.20 -29.36 -25.78
CA LYS A 523 -3.69 -30.31 -24.76
C LYS A 523 -4.82 -29.80 -23.85
N GLY A 524 -5.88 -29.24 -24.44
CA GLY A 524 -7.07 -28.76 -23.72
C GLY A 524 -8.32 -29.62 -23.92
N SER A 525 -9.39 -29.28 -23.20
CA SER A 525 -10.73 -29.88 -23.36
C SER A 525 -11.80 -28.81 -23.15
N PHE A 526 -12.76 -28.73 -24.07
CA PHE A 526 -13.88 -27.81 -24.03
C PHE A 526 -15.17 -28.62 -24.22
N ASN A 527 -16.14 -28.49 -23.32
CA ASN A 527 -17.42 -29.20 -23.49
C ASN A 527 -18.36 -28.44 -24.44
N LEU A 528 -18.43 -27.12 -24.27
CA LEU A 528 -19.13 -26.18 -25.13
C LEU A 528 -18.16 -25.03 -25.46
N SER A 529 -18.04 -24.70 -26.75
CA SER A 529 -17.16 -23.61 -27.19
C SER A 529 -17.83 -22.74 -28.25
N GLU A 530 -17.91 -21.45 -27.99
CA GLU A 530 -18.28 -20.43 -28.97
C GLU A 530 -17.04 -19.67 -29.43
N SER A 531 -16.85 -19.58 -30.75
CA SER A 531 -15.80 -18.76 -31.36
C SER A 531 -16.37 -17.95 -32.51
N SER A 532 -16.33 -16.63 -32.40
CA SER A 532 -16.97 -15.71 -33.34
C SER A 532 -16.23 -14.36 -33.42
N GLY A 533 -16.23 -13.71 -34.58
CA GLY A 533 -15.71 -12.33 -34.70
C GLY A 533 -14.20 -12.13 -34.50
N ASN A 534 -13.41 -13.18 -34.33
CA ASN A 534 -11.96 -13.07 -34.10
C ASN A 534 -11.18 -12.79 -35.40
N SER A 535 -10.19 -11.89 -35.32
CA SER A 535 -9.21 -11.62 -36.36
C SER A 535 -7.83 -12.03 -35.85
N ILE A 536 -7.21 -13.04 -36.48
CA ILE A 536 -5.92 -13.57 -36.05
C ILE A 536 -4.93 -13.48 -37.22
N MET A 537 -3.76 -12.88 -36.97
CA MET A 537 -2.72 -12.66 -37.97
C MET A 537 -1.34 -13.14 -37.48
N PRO A 538 -0.51 -13.74 -38.37
CA PRO A 538 -0.85 -14.13 -39.74
C PRO A 538 -1.77 -15.36 -39.78
N GLU A 539 -2.58 -15.50 -40.84
CA GLU A 539 -3.63 -16.55 -40.95
C GLU A 539 -3.07 -17.98 -40.81
N ASP A 540 -1.83 -18.20 -41.24
CA ASP A 540 -1.16 -19.51 -41.21
C ASP A 540 -0.42 -19.80 -39.88
N ALA A 541 -0.40 -18.87 -38.92
CA ALA A 541 0.37 -19.01 -37.69
C ALA A 541 -0.36 -19.75 -36.56
N PHE A 542 -1.49 -20.41 -36.80
CA PHE A 542 -2.25 -21.06 -35.71
C PHE A 542 -2.63 -22.50 -36.05
N GLY A 543 -1.78 -23.44 -35.64
CA GLY A 543 -2.05 -24.87 -35.66
C GLY A 543 -2.81 -25.37 -34.42
N PHE A 544 -3.51 -26.50 -34.57
CA PHE A 544 -4.01 -27.33 -33.46
C PHE A 544 -3.07 -28.52 -33.30
N ASP A 545 -2.44 -28.66 -32.13
CA ASP A 545 -1.47 -29.74 -31.88
C ASP A 545 -2.10 -30.94 -31.13
N ASP A 546 -3.41 -31.14 -31.30
CA ASP A 546 -4.06 -32.41 -30.96
C ASP A 546 -5.07 -32.75 -32.06
N GLY A 547 -5.04 -34.00 -32.52
CA GLY A 547 -5.70 -34.50 -33.73
C GLY A 547 -7.23 -34.54 -33.71
N ARG A 548 -7.90 -33.48 -33.25
CA ARG A 548 -9.34 -33.24 -33.38
C ARG A 548 -9.57 -31.79 -33.86
N ARG A 549 -9.83 -31.64 -35.17
CA ARG A 549 -10.47 -30.45 -35.76
C ARG A 549 -11.88 -30.33 -35.14
N VAL A 550 -12.49 -29.17 -34.90
CA VAL A 550 -12.70 -28.01 -35.78
C VAL A 550 -12.85 -26.74 -34.92
N PHE A 551 -12.01 -25.72 -35.14
CA PHE A 551 -12.43 -24.32 -34.97
C PHE A 551 -12.64 -23.76 -36.38
N GLY A 552 -13.85 -23.28 -36.65
CA GLY A 552 -14.23 -22.73 -37.94
C GLY A 552 -13.47 -21.45 -38.24
N MET A 553 -12.39 -21.55 -39.01
CA MET A 553 -12.01 -20.46 -39.91
C MET A 553 -13.14 -20.33 -40.94
N ASN A 554 -13.91 -19.24 -40.85
CA ASN A 554 -14.99 -18.84 -41.77
C ASN A 554 -16.22 -19.76 -41.88
N THR A 555 -16.96 -19.96 -40.79
CA THR A 555 -18.39 -20.34 -40.90
C THR A 555 -19.28 -19.20 -40.44
N GLN A 556 -19.81 -18.44 -41.41
CA GLN A 556 -21.03 -17.68 -41.20
C GLN A 556 -22.09 -18.64 -40.63
N ASN A 557 -22.65 -18.28 -39.47
CA ASN A 557 -23.84 -18.89 -38.86
C ASN A 557 -23.83 -20.42 -38.79
N GLY A 558 -23.30 -20.99 -37.71
CA GLY A 558 -23.54 -22.39 -37.39
C GLY A 558 -23.18 -22.69 -35.94
N GLU A 559 -24.21 -22.89 -35.11
CA GLU A 559 -24.09 -23.59 -33.84
C GLU A 559 -23.48 -24.97 -34.10
N VAL A 560 -22.39 -25.31 -33.40
CA VAL A 560 -21.78 -26.63 -33.44
C VAL A 560 -22.21 -27.38 -32.18
N TYR A 561 -22.96 -28.47 -32.35
CA TYR A 561 -23.24 -29.45 -31.30
C TYR A 561 -22.45 -30.74 -31.58
N GLU A 562 -21.87 -31.26 -30.48
CA GLU A 562 -21.15 -32.52 -30.24
C GLU A 562 -19.78 -32.75 -30.91
#